data_AF-A0A975MP38-F1
#
_entry.id   AF-A0A975MP38-F1
#
_cell.length_a   1.000
_cell.length_b   1.000
_cell.length_c   1.000
_cell.angle_alpha   90.00
_cell.angle_beta   90.00
_cell.angle_gamma   90.00
#
_symmetry.space_group_name_H-M   'P 1'
#
loop_
_entity.id
_entity.type
_entity.pdbx_description
1 polymer ?
#
loop_
_entity_poly.entity_id
_entity_poly.type
_entity_poly.pdbx_seq_one_letter_code
_entity_poly.pdbx_strand_id
1 'polypeptide(L)'
;MQQNISVGKSVNLLRWISVLNFNAALLFLLYVSLTSFQGESQFFADESELYGPMMGNFRLMLIYLCVTEIAVYSYCRLTQQFQGILIMGIFVLLLMVSIDFYGFINQVPVDDNYSCLFLYLGLSHLCYAGIQLKLPKPHPQQ
;
A
#
# COMPACT_ATOMS: atom_id res chain seq x y z
N MET A 1 30.51 -17.31 22.22
CA MET A 1 30.43 -17.24 20.75
C MET A 1 29.09 -17.75 20.17
N GLN A 2 28.00 -17.83 20.97
CA GLN A 2 26.69 -18.38 20.53
C GLN A 2 25.59 -17.33 20.26
N GLN A 3 25.78 -16.04 20.62
CA GLN A 3 24.75 -15.01 20.44
C GLN A 3 24.56 -14.54 18.98
N ASN A 4 25.54 -14.72 18.09
CA ASN A 4 25.48 -14.20 16.71
C ASN A 4 24.63 -15.04 15.74
N ILE A 5 24.36 -16.33 16.04
CA ILE A 5 23.65 -17.22 15.10
C ILE A 5 22.12 -17.03 15.18
N SER A 6 21.59 -16.70 16.36
CA SER A 6 20.14 -16.47 16.57
C SER A 6 19.66 -15.17 15.90
N VAL A 7 20.44 -14.09 16.01
CA VAL A 7 20.11 -12.79 15.43
C VAL A 7 19.96 -12.87 13.91
N GLY A 8 20.85 -13.61 13.23
CA GLY A 8 20.77 -13.78 11.77
C GLY A 8 19.51 -14.51 11.31
N LYS A 9 19.01 -15.49 12.08
CA LYS A 9 17.78 -16.23 11.74
C LYS A 9 16.53 -15.37 11.93
N SER A 10 16.46 -14.61 13.03
CA SER A 10 15.32 -13.73 13.32
C SER A 10 15.19 -12.58 12.31
N VAL A 11 16.31 -11.96 11.91
CA VAL A 11 16.30 -10.90 10.89
C VAL A 11 15.87 -11.44 9.52
N ASN A 12 16.32 -12.65 9.15
CA ASN A 12 15.89 -13.29 7.91
C ASN A 12 14.41 -13.66 7.91
N LEU A 13 13.89 -14.14 9.04
CA LEU A 13 12.46 -14.42 9.19
C LEU A 13 11.62 -13.14 9.05
N LEU A 14 12.01 -12.08 9.75
CA LEU A 14 11.33 -10.78 9.68
C LEU A 14 11.32 -10.22 8.26
N ARG A 15 12.44 -10.35 7.54
CA ARG A 15 12.54 -9.98 6.13
C ARG A 15 11.54 -10.75 5.27
N TRP A 16 11.46 -12.07 5.44
CA TRP A 16 10.54 -12.92 4.68
C TRP A 16 9.08 -12.58 4.95
N ILE A 17 8.70 -12.44 6.22
CA ILE A 17 7.34 -12.05 6.62
C ILE A 17 6.98 -10.70 6.00
N SER A 18 7.90 -9.73 6.06
CA SER A 18 7.66 -8.41 5.50
C SER A 18 7.52 -8.41 3.98
N VAL A 19 8.32 -9.20 3.26
CA VAL A 19 8.18 -9.39 1.80
C VAL A 19 6.81 -9.99 1.47
N LEU A 20 6.40 -11.04 2.19
CA LEU A 20 5.13 -11.72 1.96
C LEU A 20 3.94 -10.79 2.23
N ASN A 21 3.96 -10.10 3.37
CA ASN A 21 2.94 -9.13 3.73
C ASN A 21 2.82 -7.99 2.71
N PHE A 22 3.95 -7.44 2.27
CA PHE A 22 3.97 -6.38 1.27
C PHE A 22 3.39 -6.83 -0.07
N ASN A 23 3.79 -8.01 -0.56
CA ASN A 23 3.24 -8.56 -1.80
C ASN A 23 1.74 -8.87 -1.67
N ALA A 24 1.28 -9.36 -0.52
CA ALA A 24 -0.14 -9.57 -0.25
C ALA A 24 -0.92 -8.25 -0.31
N ALA A 25 -0.39 -7.16 0.25
CA ALA A 25 -1.00 -5.83 0.18
C ALA A 25 -1.10 -5.31 -1.27
N LEU A 26 -0.06 -5.50 -2.08
CA LEU A 26 -0.10 -5.13 -3.51
C LEU A 26 -1.11 -5.94 -4.31
N LEU A 27 -1.16 -7.26 -4.09
CA LEU A 27 -2.15 -8.14 -4.73
C LEU A 27 -3.58 -7.77 -4.31
N PHE A 28 -3.77 -7.41 -3.04
CA PHE A 28 -5.06 -6.98 -2.54
C PHE A 28 -5.48 -5.65 -3.17
N LEU A 29 -4.59 -4.66 -3.28
CA LEU A 29 -4.87 -3.42 -4.02
C LEU A 29 -5.23 -3.70 -5.48
N LEU A 30 -4.49 -4.58 -6.15
CA LEU A 30 -4.79 -4.96 -7.53
C LEU A 30 -6.19 -5.59 -7.65
N TYR A 31 -6.52 -6.53 -6.77
CA TYR A 31 -7.83 -7.15 -6.71
C TYR A 31 -8.94 -6.11 -6.53
N VAL A 32 -8.81 -5.25 -5.52
CA VAL A 32 -9.78 -4.19 -5.22
C VAL A 32 -9.93 -3.21 -6.39
N SER A 33 -8.83 -2.85 -7.06
CA SER A 33 -8.87 -1.93 -8.20
C SER A 33 -9.59 -2.55 -9.41
N LEU A 34 -9.41 -3.85 -9.64
CA LEU A 34 -10.07 -4.58 -10.73
C LEU A 34 -11.56 -4.77 -10.46
N THR A 35 -11.95 -5.18 -9.25
CA THR A 35 -13.37 -5.34 -8.88
C THR A 35 -14.10 -4.00 -8.87
N SER A 36 -13.43 -2.93 -8.43
CA SER A 36 -13.96 -1.56 -8.49
C SER A 36 -14.25 -1.10 -9.92
N PHE A 37 -13.45 -1.52 -10.90
CA PHE A 37 -13.69 -1.21 -12.32
C PHE A 37 -14.91 -1.94 -12.89
N GLN A 38 -15.20 -3.15 -12.38
CA GLN A 38 -16.38 -3.94 -12.78
C GLN A 38 -17.69 -3.42 -12.17
N GLY A 39 -17.60 -2.42 -11.28
CA GLY A 39 -18.75 -1.73 -10.71
C GLY A 39 -19.27 -2.34 -9.41
N GLU A 40 -18.59 -3.34 -8.85
CA GLU A 40 -18.97 -3.92 -7.55
C GLU A 40 -18.81 -2.89 -6.42
N SER A 41 -19.85 -2.74 -5.59
CA SER A 41 -19.93 -1.74 -4.50
C SER A 41 -19.29 -2.21 -3.19
N GLN A 42 -18.14 -2.89 -3.24
CA GLN A 42 -17.50 -3.44 -2.04
C GLN A 42 -17.00 -2.36 -1.04
N PHE A 43 -16.93 -1.09 -1.46
CA PHE A 43 -16.28 -0.02 -0.71
C PHE A 43 -17.07 1.31 -0.67
N PHE A 44 -18.30 1.34 -1.18
CA PHE A 44 -19.16 2.53 -1.10
C PHE A 44 -20.59 2.11 -0.79
N ALA A 45 -21.18 2.77 0.20
CA ALA A 45 -22.61 2.67 0.46
C ALA A 45 -23.39 3.09 -0.80
N ASP A 46 -24.48 2.39 -1.09
CA ASP A 46 -25.26 2.53 -2.32
C ASP A 46 -26.16 3.79 -2.27
N GLU A 47 -25.53 4.96 -2.13
CA GLU A 47 -26.12 6.30 -2.24
C GLU A 47 -25.84 6.85 -3.65
N SER A 48 -26.00 5.98 -4.65
CA SER A 48 -25.56 6.21 -6.04
C SER A 48 -26.23 7.40 -6.71
N GLU A 49 -27.42 7.79 -6.25
CA GLU A 49 -28.15 8.97 -6.72
C GLU A 49 -27.52 10.29 -6.25
N LEU A 50 -26.89 10.32 -5.07
CA LEU A 50 -26.33 11.56 -4.49
C LEU A 50 -24.83 11.72 -4.78
N TYR A 51 -24.09 10.60 -4.83
CA TYR A 51 -22.62 10.61 -4.89
C TYR A 51 -22.04 9.85 -6.09
N GLY A 52 -22.85 9.48 -7.09
CA GLY A 52 -22.42 8.72 -8.28
C GLY A 52 -21.12 9.20 -8.94
N PRO A 53 -20.97 10.50 -9.30
CA PRO A 53 -19.73 11.01 -9.88
C PRO A 53 -18.51 10.90 -8.95
N MET A 54 -18.71 11.09 -7.64
CA MET A 54 -17.64 10.99 -6.65
C MET A 54 -17.13 9.55 -6.50
N MET A 55 -18.04 8.57 -6.45
CA MET A 55 -17.68 7.15 -6.46
C MET A 55 -16.89 6.79 -7.72
N GLY A 56 -17.29 7.32 -8.88
CA GLY A 56 -16.53 7.17 -10.12
C GLY A 56 -15.09 7.68 -10.01
N ASN A 57 -14.90 8.87 -9.41
CA ASN A 57 -13.57 9.44 -9.19
C ASN A 57 -12.71 8.58 -8.24
N PHE A 58 -13.29 8.05 -7.17
CA PHE A 58 -12.56 7.17 -6.26
C PHE A 58 -12.19 5.82 -6.90
N ARG A 59 -13.06 5.25 -7.74
CA ARG A 59 -12.72 4.04 -8.53
C ARG A 59 -11.55 4.32 -9.47
N LEU A 60 -11.56 5.46 -10.16
CA LEU A 60 -10.43 5.87 -11.01
C LEU A 60 -9.15 6.10 -10.19
N MET A 61 -9.27 6.71 -9.00
CA MET A 61 -8.14 6.90 -8.09
C MET A 61 -7.50 5.56 -7.70
N LEU A 62 -8.27 4.51 -7.38
CA LEU A 62 -7.72 3.18 -7.08
C LEU A 62 -6.94 2.60 -8.26
N ILE A 63 -7.44 2.76 -9.48
CA ILE A 63 -6.76 2.31 -10.69
C ILE A 63 -5.44 3.07 -10.87
N TYR A 64 -5.45 4.39 -10.75
CA TYR A 64 -4.23 5.19 -10.82
C TYR A 64 -3.23 4.83 -9.73
N LEU A 65 -3.72 4.56 -8.52
CA LEU A 65 -2.89 4.12 -7.41
C LEU A 65 -2.26 2.77 -7.73
N CYS A 66 -3.02 1.80 -8.22
CA CYS A 66 -2.53 0.48 -8.60
C CYS A 66 -1.43 0.56 -9.67
N VAL A 67 -1.64 1.34 -10.74
CA VAL A 67 -0.63 1.55 -11.79
C VAL A 67 0.62 2.22 -11.24
N THR A 68 0.45 3.23 -10.38
CA THR A 68 1.56 3.93 -9.72
C THR A 68 2.37 2.99 -8.83
N GLU A 69 1.70 2.14 -8.05
CA GLU A 69 2.33 1.16 -7.18
C GLU A 69 3.16 0.15 -7.98
N ILE A 70 2.62 -0.36 -9.09
CA ILE A 70 3.35 -1.28 -9.98
C ILE A 70 4.61 -0.60 -10.52
N ALA A 71 4.51 0.66 -10.95
CA ALA A 71 5.64 1.41 -11.48
C ALA A 71 6.72 1.68 -10.42
N VAL A 72 6.32 2.19 -9.25
CA VAL A 72 7.22 2.49 -8.12
C VAL A 72 7.88 1.20 -7.63
N TYR A 73 7.12 0.14 -7.39
CA TYR A 73 7.65 -1.14 -6.96
C TYR A 73 8.67 -1.70 -7.95
N SER A 74 8.32 -1.73 -9.24
CA SER A 74 9.20 -2.24 -10.30
C SER A 74 10.51 -1.45 -10.36
N TYR A 75 10.42 -0.11 -10.38
CA TYR A 75 11.59 0.76 -10.40
C TYR A 75 12.48 0.56 -9.16
N CYS A 76 11.89 0.61 -7.96
CA CYS A 76 12.62 0.44 -6.70
C CYS A 76 13.28 -0.95 -6.60
N ARG A 77 12.63 -1.99 -7.13
CA ARG A 77 13.18 -3.35 -7.16
C ARG A 77 14.35 -3.48 -8.13
N LEU A 78 14.27 -2.87 -9.30
CA LEU A 78 15.34 -2.90 -10.31
C LEU A 78 16.56 -2.08 -9.87
N THR A 79 16.32 -0.90 -9.29
CA THR A 79 17.39 0.03 -8.88
C THR A 79 17.90 -0.18 -7.45
N GLN A 80 17.27 -1.07 -6.68
CA GLN A 80 17.54 -1.29 -5.25
C GLN A 80 17.40 -0.01 -4.40
N GLN A 81 16.56 0.94 -4.85
CA GLN A 81 16.28 2.20 -4.14
C GLN A 81 14.92 2.13 -3.43
N PHE A 82 14.89 1.57 -2.23
CA PHE A 82 13.64 1.35 -1.47
C PHE A 82 13.05 2.62 -0.83
N GLN A 83 13.70 3.77 -0.97
CA GLN A 83 13.16 5.06 -0.50
C GLN A 83 11.83 5.41 -1.17
N GLY A 84 11.66 5.07 -2.46
CA GLY A 84 10.41 5.31 -3.18
C GLY A 84 9.23 4.55 -2.56
N ILE A 85 9.43 3.29 -2.16
CA ILE A 85 8.40 2.48 -1.50
C ILE A 85 8.06 3.06 -0.11
N LEU A 86 9.04 3.58 0.62
CA LEU A 86 8.80 4.24 1.90
C LEU A 86 7.93 5.49 1.73
N ILE A 87 8.28 6.35 0.77
CA ILE A 87 7.52 7.57 0.45
C ILE A 87 6.10 7.21 0.02
N MET A 88 5.95 6.15 -0.78
CA MET A 88 4.64 5.66 -1.21
C MET A 88 3.77 5.22 -0.02
N GLY A 89 4.35 4.51 0.95
CA GLY A 89 3.65 4.14 2.18
C GLY A 89 3.16 5.36 2.97
N ILE A 90 3.98 6.39 3.11
CA ILE A 90 3.58 7.65 3.75
C ILE A 90 2.45 8.32 2.96
N PHE A 91 2.59 8.39 1.63
CA PHE A 91 1.57 8.97 0.76
C PHE A 91 0.22 8.26 0.90
N VAL A 92 0.20 6.93 0.93
CA VAL A 92 -1.02 6.14 1.11
C VAL A 92 -1.70 6.43 2.46
N LEU A 93 -0.92 6.55 3.55
CA LEU A 93 -1.49 6.92 4.85
C LEU A 93 -2.03 8.35 4.87
N LEU A 94 -1.35 9.29 4.20
CA LEU A 94 -1.85 10.66 4.05
C LEU A 94 -3.12 10.69 3.20
N LEU A 95 -3.20 9.87 2.15
CA LEU A 95 -4.38 9.74 1.31
C LEU A 95 -5.58 9.25 2.11
N MET A 96 -5.41 8.23 2.95
CA MET A 96 -6.44 7.75 3.88
C MET A 96 -7.00 8.89 4.73
N VAL A 97 -6.13 9.60 5.45
CA VAL A 97 -6.54 10.71 6.32
C VAL A 97 -7.22 11.83 5.52
N SER A 98 -6.74 12.10 4.30
CA SER A 98 -7.32 13.11 3.42
C SER A 98 -8.73 12.75 2.96
N ILE A 99 -8.99 11.47 2.65
CA ILE A 99 -10.31 10.98 2.24
C ILE A 99 -11.28 11.04 3.42
N ASP A 100 -10.87 10.56 4.60
CA ASP A 100 -11.70 10.61 5.81
C ASP A 100 -12.04 12.06 6.19
N PHE A 101 -11.06 12.96 6.13
CA PHE A 101 -11.26 14.38 6.41
C PHE A 101 -12.18 15.05 5.39
N TYR A 102 -12.02 14.74 4.10
CA TYR A 102 -12.91 15.23 3.05
C TYR A 102 -14.35 14.74 3.26
N GLY A 103 -14.53 13.45 3.54
CA GLY A 103 -15.84 12.87 3.85
C GLY A 103 -16.49 13.54 5.05
N PHE A 104 -15.72 13.74 6.13
CA PHE A 104 -16.21 14.43 7.33
C PHE A 104 -16.69 15.86 7.05
N ILE A 105 -15.91 16.68 6.33
CA ILE A 105 -16.29 18.07 6.02
C ILE A 105 -17.54 18.13 5.15
N ASN A 106 -17.63 17.25 4.15
CA ASN A 106 -18.70 17.28 3.16
C ASN A 106 -19.89 16.38 3.54
N GLN A 107 -19.88 15.81 4.76
CA GLN A 107 -20.91 14.88 5.25
C GLN A 107 -21.15 13.70 4.30
N VAL A 108 -20.07 13.23 3.67
CA VAL A 108 -20.12 12.09 2.76
C VAL A 108 -19.69 10.84 3.53
N PRO A 109 -20.52 9.79 3.58
CA PRO A 109 -20.16 8.56 4.24
C PRO A 109 -19.02 7.88 3.48
N VAL A 110 -17.88 7.73 4.14
CA VAL A 110 -16.74 6.92 3.67
C VAL A 110 -16.85 5.57 4.35
N ASP A 111 -16.70 4.48 3.58
CA ASP A 111 -16.75 3.12 4.10
C ASP A 111 -15.48 2.79 4.92
N ASP A 112 -15.66 2.23 6.11
CA ASP A 112 -14.54 1.83 6.99
C ASP A 112 -13.58 0.83 6.33
N ASN A 113 -14.07 0.04 5.36
CA ASN A 113 -13.24 -0.88 4.58
C ASN A 113 -12.17 -0.13 3.77
N TYR A 114 -12.46 1.11 3.33
CA TYR A 114 -11.52 1.95 2.60
C TYR A 114 -10.36 2.38 3.50
N SER A 115 -10.66 2.82 4.72
CA SER A 115 -9.65 3.23 5.70
C SER A 115 -8.83 2.03 6.16
N CYS A 116 -9.46 0.87 6.36
CA CYS A 116 -8.75 -0.39 6.65
C CYS A 116 -7.78 -0.78 5.52
N LEU A 117 -8.22 -0.71 4.26
CA LEU A 117 -7.40 -1.00 3.09
C LEU A 117 -6.16 -0.11 3.03
N PHE A 118 -6.33 1.21 3.11
CA PHE A 118 -5.21 2.14 3.02
C PHE A 118 -4.28 2.07 4.23
N LEU A 119 -4.82 1.86 5.42
CA LEU A 119 -4.00 1.66 6.61
C LEU A 119 -3.11 0.43 6.45
N TYR A 120 -3.70 -0.71 6.05
CA TYR A 120 -2.96 -1.95 5.82
C TYR A 120 -1.91 -1.78 4.71
N LEU A 121 -2.28 -1.16 3.59
CA LEU A 121 -1.39 -0.91 2.47
C LEU A 121 -0.21 -0.01 2.90
N GLY A 122 -0.49 1.13 3.52
CA GLY A 122 0.53 2.09 3.96
C GLY A 122 1.49 1.51 4.99
N LEU A 123 0.98 0.82 6.02
CA LEU A 123 1.83 0.16 7.01
C LEU A 123 2.69 -0.95 6.40
N SER A 124 2.13 -1.72 5.46
CA SER A 124 2.88 -2.78 4.75
C SER A 124 4.07 -2.20 3.97
N HIS A 125 3.90 -1.04 3.34
CA HIS A 125 4.96 -0.30 2.67
C HIS A 125 6.05 0.16 3.62
N LEU A 126 5.67 0.80 4.74
CA LEU A 126 6.62 1.31 5.73
C LEU A 126 7.44 0.18 6.36
N CYS A 127 6.79 -0.93 6.72
CA CYS A 127 7.47 -2.10 7.26
C CYS A 127 8.48 -2.68 6.26
N TYR A 128 8.06 -2.88 5.01
CA TYR A 128 8.92 -3.44 3.97
C TYR A 128 10.12 -2.54 3.64
N ALA A 129 9.86 -1.28 3.32
CA ALA A 129 10.93 -0.35 3.00
C ALA A 129 11.86 -0.11 4.21
N GLY A 130 11.30 0.00 5.41
CA GLY A 130 12.06 0.16 6.65
C GLY A 130 13.02 -0.99 6.93
N ILE A 131 12.61 -2.24 6.63
CA ILE A 131 13.50 -3.40 6.74
C ILE A 131 14.55 -3.40 5.63
N GLN A 132 14.17 -3.17 4.36
CA GLN A 132 15.14 -3.20 3.24
C GLN A 132 16.20 -2.10 3.36
N LEU A 133 15.84 -0.91 3.84
CA LEU A 133 16.78 0.21 4.00
C LEU A 133 17.83 -0.04 5.10
N LYS A 134 17.54 -0.91 6.06
CA LYS A 134 18.48 -1.29 7.13
C LYS A 134 19.36 -2.48 6.77
N LEU A 135 19.06 -3.19 5.68
CA LEU A 135 19.86 -4.32 5.24
C LEU A 135 21.10 -3.84 4.47
N PRO A 136 22.26 -4.51 4.64
CA PRO A 136 23.45 -4.21 3.86
C PRO A 136 23.15 -4.43 2.38
N LYS A 137 23.43 -3.41 1.56
CA LYS A 137 23.30 -3.52 0.11
C LYS A 137 24.35 -4.51 -0.40
N PRO A 138 24.01 -5.45 -1.29
CA PRO A 138 25.03 -6.26 -1.95
C PRO A 138 25.98 -5.32 -2.71
N HIS A 139 27.29 -5.41 -2.44
CA HIS A 139 28.28 -4.66 -3.21
C HIS A 139 28.15 -5.04 -4.68
N PRO A 140 28.13 -4.07 -5.62
CA PRO A 140 28.26 -4.39 -7.02
C PRO A 140 29.63 -5.06 -7.20
N GLN A 141 29.61 -6.29 -7.73
CA GLN A 141 30.82 -6.91 -8.26
C GLN A 141 31.27 -6.02 -9.43
N GLN A 142 32.39 -5.31 -9.23
CA GLN A 142 33.07 -4.56 -10.29
C GLN A 142 33.65 -5.52 -11.31
#